data_AF-A0A075LMG9-F1
#
_entry.id   AF-A0A075LMG9-F1
#
_cell.length_a   1.000
_cell.length_b   1.000
_cell.length_c   1.000
_cell.angle_alpha   90.00
_cell.angle_beta   90.00
_cell.angle_gamma   90.00
#
_symmetry.space_group_name_H-M   'P 1'
#
loop_
_entity.id
_entity.type
_entity.pdbx_description
1 polymer ?
#
loop_
_entity_poly.entity_id
_entity_poly.type
_entity_poly.pdbx_seq_one_letter_code
_entity_poly.pdbx_strand_id
1 'polypeptide(L)'
;MHKQEVLFNMKHLQKQATYLTFGLMLAASFIYFLIHGFELYISLPMIVVVFLLTLIGIVLHELLHGIGFIVFGKVKYSQVKFGFSWKDGAAYAHCMEPIKVSAYRVSLLLPVIMTGLLPLIISYIVGNGVLLTISVILTAGGIGDWLIFRSLRKYEASQFVKDHPTKVGYFIYTNAAEEKGKTT
;
A
#
# COMPACT_ATOMS: atom_id res chain seq x y z
N MET A 1 -21.45 -11.48 -16.67
CA MET A 1 -20.86 -10.87 -15.46
C MET A 1 -21.12 -9.38 -15.53
N HIS A 2 -21.71 -8.80 -14.49
CA HIS A 2 -21.89 -7.35 -14.44
C HIS A 2 -20.57 -6.70 -14.02
N LYS A 3 -20.24 -5.57 -14.62
CA LYS A 3 -19.00 -4.83 -14.39
C LYS A 3 -19.37 -3.55 -13.67
N GLN A 4 -18.99 -3.45 -12.41
CA GLN A 4 -19.17 -2.24 -11.61
C GLN A 4 -17.83 -1.50 -11.54
N GLU A 5 -17.86 -0.19 -11.82
CA GLU A 5 -16.73 0.71 -11.67
C GLU A 5 -16.72 1.32 -10.27
N VAL A 6 -15.56 1.27 -9.59
CA VAL A 6 -15.36 1.86 -8.27
C VAL A 6 -14.19 2.83 -8.36
N LEU A 7 -14.48 4.12 -8.22
CA LEU A 7 -13.49 5.20 -8.27
C LEU A 7 -13.35 5.87 -6.90
N PHE A 8 -12.13 6.27 -6.57
CA PHE A 8 -11.86 7.02 -5.35
C PHE A 8 -11.79 8.52 -5.63
N ASN A 9 -12.36 9.31 -4.73
CA ASN A 9 -12.14 10.75 -4.71
C ASN A 9 -10.75 11.01 -4.11
N MET A 10 -9.81 11.46 -4.95
CA MET A 10 -8.42 11.67 -4.53
C MET A 10 -8.26 12.65 -3.38
N LYS A 11 -9.04 13.74 -3.34
CA LYS A 11 -8.96 14.70 -2.23
C LYS A 11 -9.37 14.06 -0.90
N HIS A 12 -10.41 13.23 -0.93
CA HIS A 12 -10.87 12.50 0.25
C HIS A 12 -9.85 11.44 0.69
N LEU A 13 -9.33 10.67 -0.26
CA LEU A 13 -8.36 9.61 -0.01
C LEU A 13 -7.04 10.18 0.54
N GLN A 14 -6.53 11.25 -0.06
CA GLN A 14 -5.35 11.97 0.43
C GLN A 14 -5.58 12.54 1.83
N LYS A 15 -6.75 13.16 2.09
CA LYS A 15 -7.08 13.67 3.43
C LYS A 15 -7.07 12.55 4.49
N GLN A 16 -7.66 11.39 4.18
CA GLN A 16 -7.61 10.23 5.07
C GLN A 16 -6.19 9.72 5.28
N ALA A 17 -5.42 9.59 4.19
CA ALA A 17 -4.02 9.18 4.24
C ALA A 17 -3.20 10.11 5.12
N THR A 18 -3.36 11.42 4.98
CA THR A 18 -2.67 12.42 5.81
C THR A 18 -2.93 12.23 7.30
N TYR A 19 -4.19 12.10 7.73
CA TYR A 19 -4.50 11.89 9.15
C TYR A 19 -3.92 10.58 9.69
N LEU A 20 -4.01 9.51 8.89
CA LEU A 20 -3.45 8.21 9.26
C LEU A 20 -1.92 8.25 9.34
N THR A 21 -1.25 8.96 8.43
CA THR A 21 0.21 9.17 8.46
C THR A 21 0.64 9.91 9.72
N PHE A 22 -0.03 11.02 10.07
CA PHE A 22 0.32 11.75 11.30
C PHE A 22 0.07 10.89 12.54
N GLY A 23 -1.06 10.17 12.60
CA GLY A 23 -1.35 9.25 13.69
C GLY A 23 -0.30 8.15 13.82
N LEU A 24 0.09 7.52 12.70
CA LEU A 24 1.14 6.51 12.65
C LEU A 24 2.49 7.07 13.12
N MET A 25 2.90 8.22 12.61
CA MET A 25 4.18 8.83 12.96
C MET A 25 4.26 9.16 14.46
N LEU A 26 3.19 9.73 15.02
CA LEU A 26 3.12 10.05 16.45
C LEU A 26 3.14 8.78 17.30
N ALA A 27 2.29 7.80 16.99
CA ALA A 27 2.23 6.54 17.72
C ALA A 27 3.57 5.80 17.65
N ALA A 28 4.17 5.71 16.46
CA ALA A 28 5.39 4.97 16.25
C ALA A 28 6.58 5.60 16.99
N SER A 29 6.70 6.93 16.94
CA SER A 29 7.74 7.68 17.63
C SER A 29 7.56 7.65 19.14
N PHE A 30 6.32 7.72 19.62
CA PHE A 30 6.01 7.62 21.04
C PHE A 30 6.37 6.24 21.60
N ILE A 31 6.01 5.16 20.91
CA ILE A 31 6.42 3.80 21.30
C ILE A 31 7.94 3.67 21.31
N TYR A 32 8.63 4.17 20.28
CA TYR A 32 10.09 4.14 20.24
C TYR A 32 10.70 4.85 21.45
N PHE A 33 10.18 6.04 21.78
CA PHE A 33 10.61 6.83 22.92
C PHE A 33 10.43 6.08 24.25
N LEU A 34 9.32 5.37 24.43
CA LEU A 34 9.09 4.59 25.65
C LEU A 34 10.09 3.43 25.83
N ILE A 35 10.61 2.87 24.74
CA ILE A 35 11.51 1.71 24.77
C ILE A 35 12.97 2.15 24.88
N HIS A 36 13.38 3.14 24.07
CA HIS A 36 14.80 3.52 23.89
C HIS A 36 15.14 4.92 24.40
N GLY A 37 14.16 5.70 24.87
CA GLY A 37 14.36 7.09 25.25
C GLY A 37 14.45 8.04 24.04
N PHE A 38 14.93 9.27 24.28
CA PHE A 38 15.05 10.32 23.27
C PHE A 38 16.51 10.67 23.04
N GLU A 39 17.08 10.21 21.93
CA GLU A 39 18.36 10.69 21.42
C GLU A 39 18.22 11.02 19.93
N LEU A 40 18.09 12.31 19.63
CA LEU A 40 17.94 12.79 18.26
C LEU A 40 19.26 13.34 17.75
N TYR A 41 19.94 12.57 16.90
CA TYR A 41 21.12 13.02 16.18
C TYR A 41 20.77 13.27 14.72
N ILE A 42 20.77 14.55 14.29
CA ILE A 42 20.51 14.94 12.90
C ILE A 42 21.80 15.43 12.25
N SER A 43 22.19 14.79 11.15
CA SER A 43 23.34 15.19 10.34
C SER A 43 23.02 15.05 8.84
N LEU A 44 23.73 15.80 8.01
CA LEU A 44 23.56 15.72 6.55
C LEU A 44 23.81 14.30 6.01
N PRO A 45 24.86 13.56 6.42
CA PRO A 45 25.03 12.17 6.01
C PRO A 45 23.84 11.28 6.38
N MET A 46 23.28 11.44 7.58
CA MET A 46 22.12 10.65 8.00
C MET A 46 20.90 10.95 7.13
N ILE A 47 20.63 12.22 6.81
CA ILE A 47 19.53 12.61 5.93
C ILE A 47 19.70 11.98 4.53
N VAL A 48 20.92 12.00 3.99
CA VAL A 48 21.23 11.38 2.68
C VAL A 48 20.99 9.86 2.74
N VAL A 49 21.43 9.19 3.80
CA VAL A 49 21.19 7.75 4.00
C VAL A 49 19.70 7.44 4.07
N VAL A 50 18.93 8.17 4.88
CA VAL A 50 17.47 7.99 4.98
C VAL A 50 16.80 8.19 3.63
N PHE A 51 17.19 9.23 2.89
CA PHE A 51 16.63 9.52 1.56
C PHE A 51 16.91 8.37 0.57
N LEU A 52 18.15 7.92 0.45
CA LEU A 52 18.53 6.85 -0.47
C LEU A 52 17.85 5.52 -0.11
N LEU A 53 17.83 5.15 1.17
CA LEU A 53 17.15 3.93 1.63
C LEU A 53 15.64 4.01 1.42
N THR A 54 15.04 5.18 1.56
CA THR A 54 13.62 5.39 1.26
C THR A 54 13.33 5.18 -0.23
N LEU A 55 14.16 5.72 -1.14
CA LEU A 55 14.01 5.49 -2.58
C LEU A 55 14.11 4.00 -2.94
N ILE A 56 15.10 3.31 -2.37
CA ILE A 56 15.25 1.86 -2.53
C ILE A 56 14.00 1.15 -2.00
N GLY A 57 13.52 1.54 -0.81
CA GLY A 57 12.32 1.01 -0.19
C GLY A 57 11.07 1.16 -1.05
N ILE A 58 10.88 2.31 -1.70
CA ILE A 58 9.76 2.57 -2.63
C ILE A 58 9.84 1.61 -3.82
N VAL A 59 11.03 1.44 -4.42
CA VAL A 59 11.21 0.47 -5.52
C VAL A 59 10.88 -0.95 -5.07
N LEU A 60 11.37 -1.36 -3.89
CA LEU A 60 11.07 -2.68 -3.33
C LEU A 60 9.59 -2.86 -3.02
N HIS A 61 8.91 -1.81 -2.56
CA HIS A 61 7.48 -1.79 -2.29
C HIS A 61 6.67 -2.11 -3.56
N GLU A 62 6.93 -1.38 -4.64
CA GLU A 62 6.24 -1.63 -5.91
C GLU A 62 6.58 -3.01 -6.47
N LEU A 63 7.85 -3.43 -6.43
CA LEU A 63 8.24 -4.77 -6.89
C LEU A 63 7.47 -5.86 -6.14
N LEU A 64 7.22 -5.69 -4.84
CA LEU A 64 6.43 -6.62 -4.04
C LEU A 64 4.95 -6.65 -4.43
N HIS A 65 4.34 -5.53 -4.83
CA HIS A 65 3.02 -5.57 -5.47
C HIS A 65 3.04 -6.45 -6.73
N GLY A 66 4.02 -6.24 -7.60
CA GLY A 66 4.19 -7.04 -8.81
C GLY A 66 4.39 -8.53 -8.54
N ILE A 67 5.24 -8.87 -7.57
CA ILE A 67 5.42 -10.25 -7.09
C ILE A 67 4.09 -10.80 -6.58
N GLY A 68 3.35 -10.01 -5.80
CA GLY A 68 2.02 -10.39 -5.32
C GLY A 68 1.07 -10.75 -6.46
N PHE A 69 0.99 -9.90 -7.48
CA PHE A 69 0.16 -10.15 -8.66
C PHE A 69 0.59 -11.42 -9.40
N ILE A 70 1.89 -11.63 -9.61
CA ILE A 70 2.42 -12.80 -10.32
C ILE A 70 2.15 -14.08 -9.52
N VAL A 71 2.49 -14.11 -8.23
CA VAL A 71 2.42 -15.31 -7.39
C VAL A 71 0.98 -15.64 -7.02
N PHE A 72 0.21 -14.68 -6.51
CA PHE A 72 -1.14 -14.92 -6.01
C PHE A 72 -2.19 -14.75 -7.11
N GLY A 73 -2.00 -13.78 -8.00
CA GLY A 73 -2.88 -13.52 -9.15
C GLY A 73 -2.63 -14.46 -10.33
N LYS A 74 -1.49 -15.17 -10.34
CA LYS A 74 -1.08 -16.09 -11.42
C LYS A 74 -0.99 -15.40 -12.79
N VAL A 75 -0.69 -14.12 -12.80
CA VAL A 75 -0.47 -13.35 -14.04
C VAL A 75 0.98 -13.46 -14.49
N LYS A 76 1.24 -13.26 -15.78
CA LYS A 76 2.60 -13.23 -16.33
C LYS A 76 3.27 -11.92 -15.95
N TYR A 77 4.61 -11.91 -15.88
CA TYR A 77 5.38 -10.68 -15.68
C TYR A 77 5.04 -9.59 -16.70
N SER A 78 4.82 -9.97 -17.97
CA SER A 78 4.43 -9.05 -19.05
C SER A 78 3.06 -8.40 -18.85
N GLN A 79 2.27 -8.85 -17.85
CA GLN A 79 0.96 -8.32 -17.50
C GLN A 79 0.99 -7.36 -16.30
N VAL A 80 2.18 -7.15 -15.72
CA VAL A 80 2.40 -6.16 -14.66
C VAL A 80 3.19 -4.99 -15.24
N LYS A 81 2.68 -3.76 -15.05
CA LYS A 81 3.33 -2.54 -15.50
C LYS A 81 3.73 -1.70 -14.31
N PHE A 82 5.01 -1.34 -14.24
CA PHE A 82 5.52 -0.39 -13.26
C PHE A 82 5.61 1.01 -13.85
N GLY A 83 5.48 2.04 -13.01
CA GLY A 83 5.68 3.41 -13.43
C GLY A 83 5.68 4.40 -12.27
N PHE A 84 5.71 5.69 -12.63
CA PHE A 84 5.63 6.79 -11.67
C PHE A 84 4.61 7.82 -12.16
N SER A 85 3.66 8.19 -11.31
CA SER A 85 2.73 9.29 -11.57
C SER A 85 3.29 10.57 -10.98
N TRP A 86 3.80 11.45 -11.83
CA TRP A 86 4.26 12.78 -11.41
C TRP A 86 3.15 13.65 -10.83
N LYS A 87 1.91 13.46 -11.31
CA LYS A 87 0.73 14.17 -10.83
C LYS A 87 0.39 13.78 -9.39
N ASP A 88 0.51 12.49 -9.07
CA ASP A 88 0.15 11.95 -7.76
C ASP A 88 1.37 11.80 -6.84
N GLY A 89 2.59 12.02 -7.36
CA GLY A 89 3.86 11.89 -6.63
C GLY A 89 4.16 10.47 -6.18
N ALA A 90 3.63 9.45 -6.88
CA ALA A 90 3.65 8.07 -6.43
C ALA A 90 4.16 7.11 -7.50
N ALA A 91 5.00 6.15 -7.08
CA ALA A 91 5.28 4.98 -7.88
C ALA A 91 4.05 4.07 -7.90
N TYR A 92 3.93 3.20 -8.91
CA TYR A 92 2.84 2.24 -8.98
C TYR A 92 3.26 0.95 -9.68
N ALA A 93 2.63 -0.15 -9.25
CA ALA A 93 2.54 -1.42 -9.97
C ALA A 93 1.08 -1.65 -10.39
N HIS A 94 0.85 -1.82 -11.70
CA HIS A 94 -0.47 -1.97 -12.29
C HIS A 94 -0.66 -3.38 -12.86
N CYS A 95 -1.68 -4.10 -12.40
CA CYS A 95 -2.08 -5.40 -12.94
C CYS A 95 -3.06 -5.21 -14.11
N MET A 96 -2.62 -5.53 -15.33
CA MET A 96 -3.44 -5.32 -16.53
C MET A 96 -4.56 -6.36 -16.70
N GLU A 97 -4.52 -7.46 -15.95
CA GLU A 97 -5.51 -8.53 -15.99
C GLU A 97 -6.45 -8.51 -14.78
N PRO A 98 -7.71 -8.98 -14.95
CA PRO A 98 -8.56 -9.31 -13.82
C PRO A 98 -7.97 -10.47 -13.01
N ILE A 99 -7.84 -10.30 -11.70
CA ILE A 99 -7.44 -11.35 -10.77
C ILE A 99 -8.48 -11.52 -9.67
N LYS A 100 -8.42 -12.63 -8.93
CA LYS A 100 -9.33 -12.84 -7.79
C LYS A 100 -9.12 -11.76 -6.73
N VAL A 101 -10.21 -11.33 -6.10
CA VAL A 101 -10.19 -10.37 -4.98
C VAL A 101 -9.28 -10.86 -3.85
N SER A 102 -9.25 -12.17 -3.57
CA SER A 102 -8.31 -12.73 -2.58
C SER A 102 -6.84 -12.45 -2.94
N ALA A 103 -6.46 -12.69 -4.20
CA ALA A 103 -5.10 -12.46 -4.68
C ALA A 103 -4.75 -10.98 -4.66
N TYR A 104 -5.68 -10.12 -5.09
CA TYR A 104 -5.49 -8.69 -5.10
C TYR A 104 -5.31 -8.11 -3.70
N ARG A 105 -6.12 -8.55 -2.73
CA ARG A 105 -5.99 -8.15 -1.32
C ARG A 105 -4.62 -8.47 -0.75
N VAL A 106 -4.09 -9.67 -1.01
CA VAL A 106 -2.75 -10.06 -0.57
C VAL A 106 -1.69 -9.23 -1.27
N SER A 107 -1.84 -9.00 -2.58
CA SER A 107 -0.90 -8.21 -3.37
C SER A 107 -0.81 -6.76 -2.90
N LEU A 108 -1.92 -6.17 -2.43
CA LEU A 108 -1.95 -4.85 -1.82
C LEU A 108 -1.24 -4.80 -0.46
N LEU A 109 -1.48 -5.78 0.41
CA LEU A 109 -0.96 -5.74 1.78
C LEU A 109 0.48 -6.23 1.91
N LEU A 110 0.94 -7.09 1.01
CA LEU A 110 2.28 -7.66 1.03
C LEU A 110 3.38 -6.60 1.19
N PRO A 111 3.45 -5.54 0.37
CA PRO A 111 4.52 -4.56 0.50
C PRO A 111 4.38 -3.70 1.75
N VAL A 112 3.17 -3.32 2.17
CA VAL A 112 2.93 -2.60 3.44
C VAL A 112 3.51 -3.37 4.63
N ILE A 113 3.30 -4.69 4.65
CA ILE A 113 3.82 -5.56 5.70
C ILE A 113 5.34 -5.69 5.59
N MET A 114 5.85 -6.03 4.41
CA MET A 114 7.25 -6.42 4.23
C MET A 114 8.23 -5.25 4.26
N THR A 115 7.87 -4.10 3.70
CA THR A 115 8.75 -2.91 3.67
C THR A 115 8.44 -1.91 4.77
N GLY A 116 7.24 -1.97 5.35
CA GLY A 116 6.77 -1.03 6.38
C GLY A 116 6.72 -1.65 7.77
N LEU A 117 5.71 -2.49 8.03
CA LEU A 117 5.41 -2.97 9.38
C LEU A 117 6.47 -3.91 9.97
N LEU A 118 7.02 -4.83 9.16
CA LEU A 118 8.05 -5.75 9.63
C LEU A 118 9.36 -5.00 9.97
N PRO A 119 9.90 -4.11 9.11
CA PRO A 119 11.01 -3.24 9.47
C PRO A 119 10.72 -2.32 10.66
N LEU A 120 9.47 -1.85 10.82
CA LEU A 120 9.05 -1.05 11.98
C LEU A 120 9.22 -1.84 13.28
N ILE A 121 8.74 -3.08 13.32
CA ILE A 121 8.90 -3.96 14.49
C ILE A 121 10.39 -4.21 14.77
N ILE A 122 11.18 -4.49 13.74
CA ILE A 122 12.63 -4.69 13.89
C ILE A 122 13.29 -3.44 14.49
N SER A 123 12.91 -2.24 14.04
CA SER A 123 13.46 -0.98 14.55
C SER A 123 13.28 -0.81 16.06
N TYR A 124 12.15 -1.28 16.60
CA TYR A 124 11.90 -1.29 18.05
C TYR A 124 12.75 -2.31 18.79
N ILE A 125 13.08 -3.44 18.18
CA ILE A 125 13.90 -4.47 18.82
C ILE A 125 15.36 -4.00 18.89
N VAL A 126 15.87 -3.40 17.81
CA VAL A 126 17.29 -3.04 17.70
C VAL A 126 17.61 -1.61 18.18
N GLY A 127 16.60 -0.77 18.43
CA GLY A 127 16.82 0.63 18.80
C GLY A 127 17.43 1.45 17.66
N ASN A 128 16.93 1.27 16.43
CA ASN A 128 17.46 1.98 15.26
C ASN A 128 16.44 3.01 14.73
N GLY A 129 16.69 4.29 15.06
CA GLY A 129 15.84 5.41 14.64
C GLY A 129 15.79 5.65 13.12
N VAL A 130 16.87 5.35 12.38
CA VAL A 130 16.88 5.45 10.91
C VAL A 130 15.93 4.42 10.30
N LEU A 131 16.01 3.17 10.77
CA LEU A 131 15.13 2.09 10.35
C LEU A 131 13.67 2.42 10.72
N LEU A 132 13.42 2.95 11.92
CA LEU A 132 12.11 3.43 12.35
C LEU A 132 11.54 4.45 11.35
N THR A 133 12.32 5.50 11.04
CA THR A 133 11.90 6.57 10.12
C THR A 133 11.53 6.02 8.73
N ILE A 134 12.38 5.20 8.14
CA ILE A 134 12.14 4.61 6.81
C ILE A 134 10.88 3.72 6.85
N SER A 135 10.73 2.92 7.90
CA SER A 135 9.60 2.01 8.07
C SER A 135 8.27 2.77 8.18
N VAL A 136 8.26 3.87 8.94
CA VAL A 136 7.09 4.75 9.06
C VAL A 136 6.76 5.40 7.72
N ILE A 137 7.76 5.91 6.98
CA ILE A 137 7.56 6.51 5.66
C ILE A 137 6.96 5.51 4.67
N LEU A 138 7.51 4.29 4.60
CA LEU A 138 7.01 3.26 3.67
C LEU A 138 5.62 2.72 4.08
N THR A 139 5.36 2.58 5.38
CA THR A 139 4.02 2.22 5.87
C THR A 139 3.00 3.32 5.55
N ALA A 140 3.39 4.59 5.71
CA ALA A 140 2.56 5.73 5.37
C ALA A 140 2.28 5.82 3.86
N GLY A 141 3.29 5.56 3.02
CA GLY A 141 3.12 5.44 1.56
C GLY A 141 2.09 4.39 1.18
N GLY A 142 2.07 3.26 1.89
CA GLY A 142 1.12 2.15 1.69
C GLY A 142 -0.28 2.34 2.29
N ILE A 143 -0.61 3.50 2.87
CA ILE A 143 -1.97 3.75 3.39
C ILE A 143 -3.00 3.72 2.26
N GLY A 144 -2.63 4.14 1.04
CA GLY A 144 -3.47 4.02 -0.15
C GLY A 144 -3.90 2.56 -0.39
N ASP A 145 -2.95 1.61 -0.30
CA ASP A 145 -3.22 0.19 -0.48
C ASP A 145 -4.15 -0.36 0.58
N TRP A 146 -3.98 0.08 1.84
CA TRP A 146 -4.89 -0.30 2.92
C TRP A 146 -6.30 0.23 2.68
N LEU A 147 -6.45 1.46 2.18
CA LEU A 147 -7.76 2.05 1.87
C LEU A 147 -8.46 1.30 0.72
N ILE A 148 -7.71 0.94 -0.32
CA ILE A 148 -8.23 0.12 -1.43
C ILE A 148 -8.59 -1.27 -0.92
N PHE A 149 -7.72 -1.93 -0.15
CA PHE A 149 -8.00 -3.21 0.51
C PHE A 149 -9.28 -3.15 1.36
N ARG A 150 -9.44 -2.10 2.18
CA ARG A 150 -10.62 -1.91 3.04
C ARG A 150 -11.89 -1.82 2.22
N SER A 151 -11.85 -1.08 1.09
CA SER A 151 -12.99 -0.96 0.18
C SER A 151 -13.39 -2.31 -0.44
N LEU A 152 -12.42 -3.21 -0.62
CA LEU A 152 -12.62 -4.52 -1.23
C LEU A 152 -13.24 -5.54 -0.28
N ARG A 153 -13.25 -5.32 1.04
CA ARG A 153 -13.74 -6.29 2.05
C ARG A 153 -15.21 -6.67 1.89
N LYS A 154 -16.01 -5.83 1.22
CA LYS A 154 -17.44 -6.06 0.94
C LYS A 154 -17.72 -6.97 -0.26
N TYR A 155 -16.67 -7.45 -0.93
CA TYR A 155 -16.73 -8.32 -2.10
C TYR A 155 -16.27 -9.73 -1.74
N GLU A 156 -16.78 -10.72 -2.47
CA GLU A 156 -16.42 -12.12 -2.26
C GLU A 156 -15.00 -12.39 -2.73
N ALA A 157 -14.29 -13.27 -2.01
CA ALA A 157 -12.90 -13.60 -2.31
C ALA A 157 -12.71 -14.21 -3.71
N SER A 158 -13.75 -14.90 -4.22
CA SER A 158 -13.78 -15.55 -5.53
C SER A 158 -14.10 -14.60 -6.69
N GLN A 159 -14.60 -13.39 -6.42
CA GLN A 159 -14.88 -12.38 -7.44
C GLN A 159 -13.59 -11.90 -8.09
N PHE A 160 -13.72 -11.32 -9.29
CA PHE A 160 -12.60 -10.75 -10.01
C PHE A 160 -12.56 -9.23 -9.84
N VAL A 161 -11.36 -8.70 -9.70
CA VAL A 161 -11.04 -7.28 -9.66
C VAL A 161 -9.97 -6.97 -10.70
N LYS A 162 -10.10 -5.84 -11.38
CA LYS A 162 -9.12 -5.33 -12.34
C LYS A 162 -8.81 -3.87 -12.04
N ASP A 163 -7.55 -3.49 -12.03
CA ASP A 163 -7.16 -2.10 -11.86
C ASP A 163 -7.78 -1.20 -12.94
N HIS A 164 -8.15 0.02 -12.55
CA HIS A 164 -8.60 1.01 -13.51
C HIS A 164 -7.39 1.55 -14.30
N PRO A 165 -7.45 1.64 -15.65
CA PRO A 165 -6.27 1.93 -16.48
C PRO A 165 -5.76 3.37 -16.36
N THR A 166 -6.60 4.32 -15.96
CA THR A 166 -6.28 5.77 -15.99
C THR A 166 -6.66 6.56 -14.73
N LYS A 167 -7.26 5.92 -13.72
CA LYS A 167 -7.80 6.59 -12.52
C LYS A 167 -7.50 5.72 -11.31
N VAL A 168 -7.48 6.31 -10.13
CA VAL A 168 -7.37 5.56 -8.87
C VAL A 168 -8.71 4.90 -8.57
N GLY A 169 -8.74 3.58 -8.74
CA GLY A 169 -9.95 2.78 -8.66
C GLY A 169 -9.77 1.42 -9.31
N TYR A 170 -10.86 0.65 -9.34
CA TYR A 170 -10.88 -0.67 -9.95
C TYR A 170 -12.26 -1.00 -10.51
N PHE A 171 -12.28 -2.01 -11.37
CA PHE A 171 -13.50 -2.67 -11.81
C PHE A 171 -13.68 -3.95 -11.00
N ILE A 172 -14.89 -4.17 -10.48
CA ILE A 172 -15.29 -5.42 -9.85
C ILE A 172 -16.28 -6.16 -10.75
N TYR A 173 -16.08 -7.47 -10.89
CA TYR A 173 -16.93 -8.32 -11.71
C TYR A 173 -17.84 -9.14 -10.79
N THR A 174 -19.13 -8.85 -10.82
CA THR A 174 -20.15 -9.49 -9.99
C THR A 174 -21.05 -10.41 -10.84
N ASN A 175 -21.64 -11.41 -10.18
CA ASN A 175 -22.72 -12.20 -10.78
C ASN A 175 -24.04 -11.44 -10.59
N ALA A 176 -24.89 -11.42 -11.63
CA ALA A 176 -26.10 -10.59 -11.68
C ALA A 176 -27.13 -10.85 -10.55
N ALA A 177 -27.01 -11.95 -9.82
CA ALA A 177 -27.89 -12.30 -8.70
C ALA A 177 -27.57 -11.53 -7.39
N GLU A 178 -26.34 -11.05 -7.19
CA GLU A 178 -25.90 -10.43 -5.94
C GLU A 178 -26.31 -8.94 -5.80
N GLU A 179 -26.67 -8.29 -6.91
CA GLU A 179 -27.07 -6.87 -6.90
C GLU A 179 -28.43 -6.65 -6.21
N LYS A 180 -29.32 -7.65 -6.28
CA LYS A 180 -30.66 -7.58 -5.68
C LYS A 180 -30.68 -7.74 -4.15
N GLY A 181 -29.57 -8.16 -3.53
CA GLY A 181 -29.47 -8.37 -2.08
C GLY A 181 -28.86 -7.21 -1.30
N LYS A 182 -28.39 -6.15 -1.97
CA LYS A 182 -27.78 -4.97 -1.32
C LYS A 182 -28.66 -3.71 -1.34
N THR A 183 -29.88 -3.80 -1.89
CA THR A 183 -30.86 -2.71 -2.00
C THR A 183 -32.12 -2.91 -1.14
N THR A 184 -32.13 -3.90 -0.25
CA THR A 184 -33.20 -4.12 0.74
C THR A 184 -32.72 -3.90 2.15
#